data_AF-A0A0W8D8T2-F1
#
_entry.id   AF-A0A0W8D8T2-F1
#
_cell.length_a   1.000
_cell.length_b   1.000
_cell.length_c   1.000
_cell.angle_alpha   90.00
_cell.angle_beta   90.00
_cell.angle_gamma   90.00
#
_symmetry.space_group_name_H-M   'P 1'
#
loop_
_entity.id
_entity.type
_entity.pdbx_description
1 polymer ?
#
loop_
_entity_poly.entity_id
_entity_poly.type
_entity_poly.pdbx_seq_one_letter_code
_entity_poly.pdbx_strand_id
1 'polypeptide(L)'
;MDFVSIGPASPPPRRPAQSKNSTSTNSSLPPLLPTSELASSPRKNVTSWPLTFAPTSPKRVPTDSIDLDPLSPISPKVRKLHARTRLLDDSRTRPALLQELLDYLHSELDGEREDATANTPSLRRLQIVREALNRLIDGFSVYAPVLMRIRDEYERAVEALHARSLMVPGLQTRLQSLETHCLRQLSACSAEAKARSLSLKKRLAETQALLAASAAENARLTAALKLEKEKVTKVESKLTEAQQSTLTLASSVRRHDESLRAGQERSLEDARALQKFDEQVRAAHNRNSINRTNSGSEITALSSTGTSLTTALERFLQRSRDNRADRVELVYNFLAGLERYNAQSSACRLFHLVYTQELPVEARSDQTRELAKLYEALAVVDRDRHFSNSSELDNSSTNSLSPGRVSLADVVRTLRLTFPWKSDEELRQLHRALIVDLRGTSQVDYTALLSHAHVNTAKPGGQIKWQFAECLKMQRLDDLLTFRRHVQRQIRSHVLPGDNSTTLPDDTETLMISLRDVRGCLYTADSAMSETEITRILGSVSGLSARELLTHDDMMLDTRQILQRLPTLLLKPTGRFIDLEV
;
A
#
# COMPACT_ATOMS: atom_id res chain seq x y z
N MET A 1 -46.48 55.54 0.91
CA MET A 1 -46.29 56.98 1.13
C MET A 1 -44.81 57.30 0.91
N ASP A 2 -44.51 58.55 0.59
CA ASP A 2 -43.22 59.25 0.80
C ASP A 2 -41.98 58.80 -0.02
N PHE A 3 -41.91 59.34 -1.25
CA PHE A 3 -40.80 60.13 -1.85
C PHE A 3 -39.34 59.87 -1.37
N VAL A 4 -38.38 59.45 -2.22
CA VAL A 4 -37.61 60.22 -3.26
C VAL A 4 -36.47 61.08 -2.61
N SER A 5 -35.19 61.07 -3.02
CA SER A 5 -34.64 61.32 -4.38
C SER A 5 -33.14 60.97 -4.60
N ILE A 6 -32.73 60.78 -5.88
CA ILE A 6 -31.51 61.23 -6.63
C ILE A 6 -30.12 61.29 -5.91
N GLY A 7 -28.96 60.91 -6.47
CA GLY A 7 -28.54 60.87 -7.89
C GLY A 7 -27.18 60.14 -8.22
N PRO A 8 -26.53 60.39 -9.39
CA PRO A 8 -25.71 59.36 -10.08
C PRO A 8 -24.24 59.74 -10.52
N ALA A 9 -23.59 58.80 -11.24
CA ALA A 9 -22.40 58.91 -12.14
C ALA A 9 -20.97 58.98 -11.52
N SER A 10 -19.87 58.49 -12.13
CA SER A 10 -19.68 57.47 -13.21
C SER A 10 -18.33 56.67 -13.07
N PRO A 11 -17.32 56.62 -14.00
CA PRO A 11 -16.76 55.33 -14.45
C PRO A 11 -15.24 55.09 -14.17
N PRO A 12 -14.73 53.85 -14.34
CA PRO A 12 -13.33 53.50 -14.07
C PRO A 12 -12.34 53.81 -15.22
N PRO A 13 -11.06 54.13 -14.91
CA PRO A 13 -10.01 54.41 -15.90
C PRO A 13 -9.23 53.16 -16.39
N ARG A 14 -8.34 53.36 -17.38
CA ARG A 14 -7.72 52.33 -18.23
C ARG A 14 -6.32 51.87 -17.79
N ARG A 15 -5.86 50.76 -18.38
CA ARG A 15 -4.43 50.39 -18.56
C ARG A 15 -3.55 51.54 -19.08
N PRO A 16 -2.27 51.60 -18.67
CA PRO A 16 -1.14 51.98 -19.54
C PRO A 16 -0.49 50.73 -20.21
N ALA A 17 0.49 50.96 -21.09
CA ALA A 17 1.03 49.94 -22.02
C ALA A 17 2.53 49.59 -21.78
N GLN A 18 3.05 48.70 -22.63
CA GLN A 18 4.42 48.18 -22.61
C GLN A 18 5.50 49.24 -22.92
N SER A 19 6.70 49.02 -22.41
CA SER A 19 7.96 49.45 -23.06
C SER A 19 8.94 48.28 -23.10
N LYS A 20 9.98 48.38 -23.94
CA LYS A 20 10.98 47.32 -24.18
C LYS A 20 12.35 47.82 -23.72
N ASN A 21 13.19 46.92 -23.20
CA ASN A 21 14.53 46.65 -23.75
C ASN A 21 15.19 45.45 -23.05
N SER A 22 16.26 44.95 -23.66
CA SER A 22 16.87 43.64 -23.38
C SER A 22 18.35 43.72 -23.03
N THR A 23 18.77 43.02 -21.98
CA THR A 23 20.16 42.55 -21.82
C THR A 23 20.15 41.16 -21.18
N SER A 24 21.07 40.29 -21.59
CA SER A 24 21.06 38.85 -21.29
C SER A 24 22.04 38.43 -20.20
N THR A 25 21.59 37.60 -19.27
CA THR A 25 22.45 36.64 -18.54
C THR A 25 21.72 35.30 -18.33
N ASN A 26 22.20 34.27 -19.02
CA ASN A 26 21.91 32.85 -18.76
C ASN A 26 22.92 32.34 -17.70
N SER A 27 22.71 31.25 -16.95
CA SER A 27 21.52 30.44 -16.62
C SER A 27 21.97 29.31 -15.67
N SER A 28 21.12 28.83 -14.75
CA SER A 28 21.05 27.39 -14.41
C SER A 28 19.86 27.06 -13.50
N LEU A 29 18.74 26.66 -14.11
CA LEU A 29 17.68 25.86 -13.49
C LEU A 29 17.17 24.87 -14.55
N PRO A 30 16.91 23.59 -14.22
CA PRO A 30 16.41 22.61 -15.17
C PRO A 30 14.94 22.92 -15.57
N PRO A 31 14.52 22.57 -16.81
CA PRO A 31 13.24 23.02 -17.34
C PRO A 31 12.05 22.19 -16.84
N LEU A 32 10.93 22.87 -16.59
CA LEU A 32 9.62 22.24 -16.50
C LEU A 32 9.08 21.97 -17.92
N LEU A 33 8.76 20.71 -18.21
CA LEU A 33 8.07 20.30 -19.44
C LEU A 33 6.54 20.48 -19.30
N PRO A 34 5.79 20.55 -20.42
CA PRO A 34 4.57 21.35 -20.48
C PRO A 34 3.34 20.69 -19.85
N THR A 35 2.39 21.54 -19.44
CA THR A 35 1.01 21.17 -19.13
C THR A 35 0.30 20.68 -20.40
N SER A 36 0.18 19.36 -20.55
CA SER A 36 -0.79 18.75 -21.45
C SER A 36 -2.15 18.65 -20.76
N GLU A 37 -3.23 19.06 -21.42
CA GLU A 37 -4.57 19.07 -20.85
C GLU A 37 -5.22 17.67 -20.84
N LEU A 38 -6.16 17.48 -19.91
CA LEU A 38 -7.24 16.46 -19.94
C LEU A 38 -6.83 15.01 -20.30
N ALA A 39 -6.06 14.36 -19.43
CA ALA A 39 -6.15 12.90 -19.28
C ALA A 39 -7.45 12.55 -18.51
N SER A 40 -8.30 11.70 -19.08
CA SER A 40 -9.59 11.33 -18.49
C SER A 40 -9.43 10.37 -17.29
N SER A 41 -10.21 10.60 -16.23
CA SER A 41 -10.19 9.74 -15.04
C SER A 41 -10.81 8.37 -15.32
N PRO A 42 -10.15 7.25 -14.98
CA PRO A 42 -10.66 5.91 -15.24
C PRO A 42 -11.86 5.61 -14.33
N ARG A 43 -13.07 5.79 -14.85
CA ARG A 43 -14.29 5.29 -14.20
C ARG A 43 -14.19 3.76 -14.11
N LYS A 44 -14.19 3.23 -12.89
CA LYS A 44 -14.32 1.78 -12.67
C LYS A 44 -15.62 1.30 -13.30
N ASN A 45 -15.55 0.25 -14.11
CA ASN A 45 -16.73 -0.40 -14.69
C ASN A 45 -17.53 -1.10 -13.58
N VAL A 46 -18.46 -0.37 -12.96
CA VAL A 46 -19.61 -0.98 -12.28
C VAL A 46 -20.47 -1.60 -13.38
N THR A 47 -20.73 -2.90 -13.29
CA THR A 47 -21.56 -3.65 -14.24
C THR A 47 -23.02 -3.23 -14.12
N SER A 48 -23.38 -2.14 -14.81
CA SER A 48 -24.76 -1.66 -14.93
C SER A 48 -25.58 -2.65 -15.76
N TRP A 49 -26.55 -3.31 -15.13
CA TRP A 49 -27.62 -4.01 -15.84
C TRP A 49 -28.39 -2.99 -16.72
N PRO A 50 -28.75 -3.33 -17.97
CA PRO A 50 -29.47 -2.43 -18.85
C PRO A 50 -30.94 -2.33 -18.40
N LEU A 51 -31.34 -1.14 -17.94
CA LEU A 51 -32.72 -0.84 -17.55
C LEU A 51 -33.25 0.35 -18.37
N THR A 52 -33.63 0.08 -19.61
CA THR A 52 -34.27 1.03 -20.52
C THR A 52 -35.39 0.35 -21.30
N PHE A 53 -36.58 0.28 -20.70
CA PHE A 53 -37.83 0.09 -21.45
C PHE A 53 -38.42 1.47 -21.79
N ALA A 54 -38.37 1.84 -23.06
CA ALA A 54 -39.08 3.00 -23.60
C ALA A 54 -39.72 2.58 -24.94
N PRO A 55 -41.02 2.87 -25.18
CA PRO A 55 -41.73 2.30 -26.32
C PRO A 55 -41.49 3.09 -27.62
N THR A 56 -40.70 2.54 -28.54
CA THR A 56 -40.57 3.04 -29.91
C THR A 56 -41.44 2.23 -30.87
N SER A 57 -42.47 2.87 -31.44
CA SER A 57 -43.36 2.26 -32.42
C SER A 57 -42.65 2.03 -33.76
N PRO A 58 -42.64 0.80 -34.32
CA PRO A 58 -42.11 0.54 -35.65
C PRO A 58 -43.11 0.95 -36.74
N LYS A 59 -42.64 1.68 -37.76
CA LYS A 59 -43.44 2.00 -38.95
C LYS A 59 -43.79 0.72 -39.72
N ARG A 60 -45.02 0.64 -40.25
CA ARG A 60 -45.39 -0.35 -41.27
C ARG A 60 -44.50 -0.22 -42.51
N VAL A 61 -44.02 -1.35 -42.99
CA VAL A 61 -43.75 -1.63 -44.42
C VAL A 61 -44.59 -2.88 -44.75
N PRO A 62 -45.36 -2.89 -45.85
CA PRO A 62 -46.23 -4.03 -46.15
C PRO A 62 -45.46 -5.18 -46.80
N THR A 63 -45.56 -6.37 -46.21
CA THR A 63 -45.13 -7.65 -46.81
C THR A 63 -46.12 -8.74 -46.42
N ASP A 64 -46.78 -9.33 -47.41
CA ASP A 64 -47.81 -10.35 -47.21
C ASP A 64 -47.20 -11.73 -46.90
N SER A 65 -46.94 -11.98 -45.62
CA SER A 65 -46.66 -13.33 -45.11
C SER A 65 -47.12 -13.46 -43.65
N ILE A 66 -48.16 -14.29 -43.42
CA ILE A 66 -48.68 -14.56 -42.07
C ILE A 66 -47.78 -15.61 -41.39
N ASP A 67 -46.70 -15.13 -40.75
CA ASP A 67 -45.96 -15.93 -39.77
C ASP A 67 -46.59 -15.78 -38.37
N LEU A 68 -46.78 -16.90 -37.68
CA LEU A 68 -47.41 -16.98 -36.35
C LEU A 68 -46.56 -17.81 -35.40
N ASP A 69 -46.54 -17.39 -34.12
CA ASP A 69 -45.49 -17.65 -33.15
C ASP A 69 -44.92 -19.09 -33.06
N PRO A 70 -43.60 -19.22 -32.83
CA PRO A 70 -42.93 -20.51 -32.67
C PRO A 70 -43.29 -21.25 -31.38
N LEU A 71 -44.05 -20.63 -30.46
CA LEU A 71 -44.40 -21.20 -29.14
C LEU A 71 -45.79 -21.86 -29.06
N SER A 72 -46.52 -21.98 -30.18
CA SER A 72 -47.78 -22.74 -30.22
C SER A 72 -47.53 -24.27 -30.21
N PRO A 73 -48.13 -25.06 -29.29
CA PRO A 73 -47.88 -26.50 -29.12
C PRO A 73 -48.47 -27.40 -30.21
N ILE A 74 -48.80 -26.84 -31.38
CA ILE A 74 -49.52 -27.51 -32.46
C ILE A 74 -48.55 -27.99 -33.55
N SER A 75 -48.42 -29.31 -33.64
CA SER A 75 -47.56 -30.04 -34.59
C SER A 75 -47.73 -29.57 -36.04
N PRO A 76 -46.65 -29.47 -36.85
CA PRO A 76 -46.72 -29.01 -38.23
C PRO A 76 -47.59 -29.91 -39.14
N LYS A 77 -47.83 -31.18 -38.76
CA LYS A 77 -48.82 -32.04 -39.45
C LYS A 77 -50.25 -31.53 -39.27
N VAL A 78 -50.60 -31.03 -38.07
CA VAL A 78 -51.92 -30.46 -37.77
C VAL A 78 -52.09 -29.09 -38.44
N ARG A 79 -51.02 -28.27 -38.53
CA ARG A 79 -51.04 -27.00 -39.28
C ARG A 79 -51.43 -27.21 -40.76
N LYS A 80 -50.87 -28.24 -41.43
CA LYS A 80 -51.27 -28.61 -42.81
C LYS A 80 -52.69 -29.16 -42.90
N LEU A 81 -53.20 -29.81 -41.85
CA LEU A 81 -54.56 -30.34 -41.81
C LEU A 81 -55.60 -29.20 -41.68
N HIS A 82 -55.36 -28.22 -40.79
CA HIS A 82 -56.19 -27.01 -40.68
C HIS A 82 -56.22 -26.17 -41.98
N ALA A 83 -55.10 -26.04 -42.68
CA ALA A 83 -55.05 -25.37 -43.98
C ALA A 83 -55.93 -26.10 -45.03
N ARG A 84 -55.97 -27.44 -44.97
CA ARG A 84 -56.77 -28.27 -45.89
C ARG A 84 -58.26 -28.26 -45.55
N THR A 85 -58.66 -28.15 -44.28
CA THR A 85 -60.07 -28.00 -43.88
C THR A 85 -60.64 -26.60 -44.15
N ARG A 86 -59.80 -25.57 -44.32
CA ARG A 86 -60.25 -24.22 -44.73
C ARG A 86 -60.57 -24.09 -46.23
N LEU A 87 -60.26 -25.12 -47.04
CA LEU A 87 -60.44 -25.15 -48.49
C LEU A 87 -61.55 -26.11 -48.95
N LEU A 88 -62.38 -26.60 -48.01
CA LEU A 88 -63.57 -27.40 -48.31
C LEU A 88 -64.83 -26.54 -48.10
N ASP A 89 -65.38 -26.03 -49.21
CA ASP A 89 -66.68 -25.39 -49.24
C ASP A 89 -67.80 -26.44 -49.10
N ASP A 90 -68.02 -26.90 -47.87
CA ASP A 90 -69.08 -27.85 -47.46
C ASP A 90 -70.52 -27.30 -47.59
N SER A 91 -70.76 -26.45 -48.59
CA SER A 91 -72.02 -25.80 -48.95
C SER A 91 -73.17 -26.74 -49.37
N ARG A 92 -72.98 -28.06 -49.30
CA ARG A 92 -73.96 -29.07 -49.76
C ARG A 92 -74.36 -30.16 -48.76
N THR A 93 -73.65 -30.33 -47.64
CA THR A 93 -73.97 -31.38 -46.64
C THR A 93 -73.67 -30.99 -45.19
N ARG A 94 -73.70 -29.70 -44.82
CA ARG A 94 -73.64 -29.29 -43.41
C ARG A 94 -74.94 -29.62 -42.68
N PRO A 95 -74.90 -30.28 -41.50
CA PRO A 95 -76.04 -30.34 -40.59
C PRO A 95 -76.51 -28.94 -40.20
N ALA A 96 -77.83 -28.68 -40.20
CA ALA A 96 -78.41 -27.35 -39.98
C ALA A 96 -77.89 -26.66 -38.71
N LEU A 97 -77.83 -27.40 -37.59
CA LEU A 97 -77.27 -26.94 -36.31
C LEU A 97 -75.85 -26.36 -36.43
N LEU A 98 -74.98 -26.94 -37.27
CA LEU A 98 -73.62 -26.43 -37.44
C LEU A 98 -73.59 -25.13 -38.27
N GLN A 99 -74.57 -24.92 -39.15
CA GLN A 99 -74.72 -23.67 -39.87
C GLN A 99 -75.30 -22.59 -38.94
N GLU A 100 -76.37 -22.89 -38.19
CA GLU A 100 -76.96 -22.01 -37.17
C GLU A 100 -75.93 -21.57 -36.11
N LEU A 101 -75.07 -22.47 -35.63
CA LEU A 101 -74.00 -22.15 -34.69
C LEU A 101 -72.88 -21.30 -35.29
N LEU A 102 -72.56 -21.50 -36.58
CA LEU A 102 -71.62 -20.63 -37.28
C LEU A 102 -72.23 -19.24 -37.49
N ASP A 103 -73.49 -19.14 -37.89
CA ASP A 103 -74.16 -17.87 -38.15
C ASP A 103 -74.34 -17.07 -36.84
N TYR A 104 -74.65 -17.74 -35.72
CA TYR A 104 -74.63 -17.17 -34.37
C TYR A 104 -73.23 -16.68 -33.94
N LEU A 105 -72.18 -17.44 -34.23
CA LEU A 105 -70.80 -17.04 -33.92
C LEU A 105 -70.36 -15.82 -34.74
N HIS A 106 -70.73 -15.74 -36.02
CA HIS A 106 -70.44 -14.54 -36.82
C HIS A 106 -71.23 -13.33 -36.31
N SER A 107 -72.55 -13.46 -36.05
CA SER A 107 -73.36 -12.32 -35.59
C SER A 107 -72.89 -11.74 -34.26
N GLU A 108 -72.47 -12.59 -33.31
CA GLU A 108 -72.06 -12.14 -31.97
C GLU A 108 -70.58 -11.72 -31.90
N LEU A 109 -69.67 -12.31 -32.71
CA LEU A 109 -68.25 -11.90 -32.70
C LEU A 109 -67.92 -10.74 -33.64
N ASP A 110 -68.60 -10.60 -34.78
CA ASP A 110 -68.38 -9.45 -35.68
C ASP A 110 -69.12 -8.18 -35.20
N GLY A 111 -70.06 -8.30 -34.26
CA GLY A 111 -70.74 -7.17 -33.61
C GLY A 111 -69.84 -6.32 -32.68
N GLU A 112 -68.80 -6.90 -32.07
CA GLU A 112 -67.86 -6.19 -31.16
C GLU A 112 -66.62 -5.61 -31.90
N ARG A 113 -66.72 -5.28 -33.19
CA ARG A 113 -65.54 -5.00 -34.03
C ARG A 113 -64.83 -3.66 -33.79
N GLU A 114 -65.42 -2.72 -33.05
CA GLU A 114 -64.91 -1.34 -33.00
C GLU A 114 -63.71 -1.10 -32.06
N ASP A 115 -63.64 -1.73 -30.88
CA ASP A 115 -62.59 -1.43 -29.86
C ASP A 115 -61.54 -2.55 -29.64
N ALA A 116 -61.80 -3.78 -30.06
CA ALA A 116 -60.92 -4.91 -29.74
C ALA A 116 -59.83 -5.14 -30.80
N THR A 117 -58.56 -4.92 -30.45
CA THR A 117 -57.42 -5.32 -31.29
C THR A 117 -57.48 -6.83 -31.57
N ALA A 118 -57.63 -7.20 -32.86
CA ALA A 118 -58.23 -8.48 -33.27
C ALA A 118 -57.64 -9.76 -32.65
N ASN A 119 -56.35 -9.76 -32.31
CA ASN A 119 -55.62 -10.91 -31.78
C ASN A 119 -55.84 -11.17 -30.27
N THR A 120 -56.48 -10.27 -29.52
CA THR A 120 -56.67 -10.44 -28.07
C THR A 120 -58.05 -11.07 -27.76
N PRO A 121 -58.11 -12.28 -27.16
CA PRO A 121 -59.38 -12.86 -26.73
C PRO A 121 -59.89 -12.14 -25.47
N SER A 122 -61.00 -11.42 -25.60
CA SER A 122 -61.66 -10.79 -24.44
C SER A 122 -62.43 -11.84 -23.63
N LEU A 123 -62.64 -11.57 -22.33
CA LEU A 123 -63.50 -12.42 -21.47
C LEU A 123 -64.91 -12.59 -22.09
N ARG A 124 -65.42 -11.55 -22.76
CA ARG A 124 -66.75 -11.56 -23.40
C ARG A 124 -66.79 -12.45 -24.64
N ARG A 125 -65.80 -12.37 -25.52
CA ARG A 125 -65.66 -13.27 -26.69
C ARG A 125 -65.50 -14.73 -26.25
N LEU A 126 -64.80 -14.99 -25.14
CA LEU A 126 -64.72 -16.33 -24.55
C LEU A 126 -66.07 -16.83 -24.00
N GLN A 127 -66.89 -15.96 -23.40
CA GLN A 127 -68.26 -16.32 -22.98
C GLN A 127 -69.16 -16.68 -24.18
N ILE A 128 -69.08 -15.93 -25.28
CA ILE A 128 -69.85 -16.21 -26.51
C ILE A 128 -69.45 -17.57 -27.11
N VAL A 129 -68.15 -17.86 -27.18
CA VAL A 129 -67.63 -19.15 -27.68
C VAL A 129 -68.00 -20.31 -26.74
N ARG A 130 -67.99 -20.10 -25.41
CA ARG A 130 -68.47 -21.07 -24.41
C ARG A 130 -69.94 -21.40 -24.60
N GLU A 131 -70.77 -20.40 -24.87
CA GLU A 131 -72.20 -20.56 -25.10
C GLU A 131 -72.49 -21.32 -26.41
N ALA A 132 -71.80 -20.98 -27.50
CA ALA A 132 -71.87 -21.75 -28.74
C ALA A 132 -71.40 -23.21 -28.57
N LEU A 133 -70.36 -23.45 -27.74
CA LEU A 133 -69.89 -24.80 -27.41
C LEU A 133 -70.88 -25.59 -26.56
N ASN A 134 -71.62 -24.95 -25.65
CA ASN A 134 -72.71 -25.61 -24.91
C ASN A 134 -73.82 -26.07 -25.87
N ARG A 135 -74.30 -25.17 -26.74
CA ARG A 135 -75.33 -25.51 -27.74
C ARG A 135 -74.87 -26.61 -28.71
N LEU A 136 -73.57 -26.66 -29.04
CA LEU A 136 -72.97 -27.77 -29.79
C LEU A 136 -73.00 -29.09 -29.01
N ILE A 137 -72.68 -29.06 -27.71
CA ILE A 137 -72.74 -30.24 -26.82
C ILE A 137 -74.17 -30.79 -26.74
N ASP A 138 -75.15 -29.91 -26.53
CA ASP A 138 -76.56 -30.28 -26.36
C ASP A 138 -77.14 -30.93 -27.63
N GLY A 139 -76.80 -30.39 -28.81
CA GLY A 139 -77.23 -30.94 -30.09
C GLY A 139 -76.47 -32.18 -30.58
N PHE A 140 -75.28 -32.46 -30.05
CA PHE A 140 -74.48 -33.66 -30.37
C PHE A 140 -74.35 -34.61 -29.17
N SER A 141 -75.49 -34.98 -28.58
CA SER A 141 -75.64 -35.83 -27.38
C SER A 141 -74.77 -37.10 -27.35
N VAL A 142 -74.54 -37.76 -28.50
CA VAL A 142 -73.67 -38.95 -28.63
C VAL A 142 -72.21 -38.67 -28.24
N TYR A 143 -71.72 -37.45 -28.50
CA TYR A 143 -70.35 -37.02 -28.20
C TYR A 143 -70.25 -36.09 -26.98
N ALA A 144 -71.39 -35.69 -26.41
CA ALA A 144 -71.47 -34.79 -25.27
C ALA A 144 -70.53 -35.16 -24.09
N PRO A 145 -70.36 -36.43 -23.67
CA PRO A 145 -69.44 -36.76 -22.57
C PRO A 145 -67.97 -36.42 -22.86
N VAL A 146 -67.55 -36.48 -24.13
CA VAL A 146 -66.19 -36.14 -24.55
C VAL A 146 -66.05 -34.63 -24.68
N LEU A 147 -67.01 -33.96 -25.32
CA LEU A 147 -67.00 -32.50 -25.51
C LEU A 147 -67.10 -31.73 -24.18
N MET A 148 -67.94 -32.20 -23.24
CA MET A 148 -68.01 -31.70 -21.87
C MET A 148 -66.65 -31.80 -21.17
N ARG A 149 -66.01 -32.98 -21.19
CA ARG A 149 -64.71 -33.18 -20.55
C ARG A 149 -63.61 -32.29 -21.16
N ILE A 150 -63.67 -32.03 -22.46
CA ILE A 150 -62.77 -31.09 -23.15
C ILE A 150 -63.04 -29.64 -22.69
N ARG A 151 -64.30 -29.20 -22.69
CA ARG A 151 -64.71 -27.87 -22.17
C ARG A 151 -64.23 -27.68 -20.74
N ASP A 152 -64.49 -28.64 -19.87
CA ASP A 152 -64.20 -28.56 -18.43
C ASP A 152 -62.68 -28.60 -18.13
N GLU A 153 -61.84 -29.04 -19.07
CA GLU A 153 -60.38 -28.89 -19.02
C GLU A 153 -59.94 -27.48 -19.46
N TYR A 154 -60.53 -26.95 -20.53
CA TYR A 154 -60.27 -25.58 -20.98
C TYR A 154 -60.71 -24.52 -19.96
N GLU A 155 -61.87 -24.70 -19.32
CA GLU A 155 -62.35 -23.78 -18.27
C GLU A 155 -61.38 -23.75 -17.07
N ARG A 156 -60.95 -24.91 -16.57
CA ARG A 156 -59.92 -24.99 -15.51
C ARG A 156 -58.59 -24.33 -15.91
N ALA A 157 -58.21 -24.41 -17.19
CA ALA A 157 -57.03 -23.72 -17.70
C ALA A 157 -57.22 -22.18 -17.75
N VAL A 158 -58.41 -21.70 -18.14
CA VAL A 158 -58.76 -20.27 -18.14
C VAL A 158 -58.81 -19.71 -16.72
N GLU A 159 -59.45 -20.43 -15.78
CA GLU A 159 -59.49 -20.07 -14.36
C GLU A 159 -58.08 -19.99 -13.76
N ALA A 160 -57.21 -20.98 -14.02
CA ALA A 160 -55.83 -20.98 -13.54
C ALA A 160 -54.99 -19.84 -14.13
N LEU A 161 -55.21 -19.45 -15.38
CA LEU A 161 -54.57 -18.29 -16.02
C LEU A 161 -55.11 -16.96 -15.46
N HIS A 162 -56.42 -16.87 -15.21
CA HIS A 162 -57.03 -15.68 -14.60
C HIS A 162 -56.53 -15.46 -13.17
N ALA A 163 -56.48 -16.51 -12.35
CA ALA A 163 -55.92 -16.46 -10.99
C ALA A 163 -54.44 -16.01 -10.97
N ARG A 164 -53.65 -16.42 -11.97
CA ARG A 164 -52.27 -15.92 -12.17
C ARG A 164 -52.23 -14.46 -12.60
N SER A 165 -53.16 -14.01 -13.45
CA SER A 165 -53.27 -12.61 -13.89
C SER A 165 -53.55 -11.67 -12.70
N LEU A 166 -54.43 -12.07 -11.78
CA LEU A 166 -54.76 -11.29 -10.56
C LEU A 166 -53.56 -11.06 -9.63
N MET A 167 -52.48 -11.86 -9.72
CA MET A 167 -51.24 -11.63 -8.97
C MET A 167 -50.37 -10.51 -9.56
N VAL A 168 -50.51 -10.19 -10.85
CA VAL A 168 -49.62 -9.26 -11.56
C VAL A 168 -49.66 -7.83 -10.99
N PRO A 169 -50.82 -7.21 -10.67
CA PRO A 169 -50.84 -5.88 -10.05
C PRO A 169 -50.17 -5.83 -8.67
N GLY A 170 -50.29 -6.91 -7.87
CA GLY A 170 -49.61 -7.03 -6.58
C GLY A 170 -48.09 -7.12 -6.70
N LEU A 171 -47.59 -7.77 -7.76
CA LEU A 171 -46.16 -7.80 -8.08
C LEU A 171 -45.67 -6.45 -8.63
N GLN A 172 -46.46 -5.77 -9.46
CA GLN A 172 -46.13 -4.44 -10.00
C GLN A 172 -46.03 -3.37 -8.90
N THR A 173 -47.02 -3.30 -8.00
CA THR A 173 -46.99 -2.36 -6.86
C THR A 173 -45.83 -2.65 -5.90
N ARG A 174 -45.49 -3.93 -5.67
CA ARG A 174 -44.30 -4.31 -4.89
C ARG A 174 -42.99 -3.94 -5.60
N LEU A 175 -42.93 -4.03 -6.93
CA LEU A 175 -41.76 -3.62 -7.70
C LEU A 175 -41.57 -2.09 -7.61
N GLN A 176 -42.64 -1.31 -7.80
CA GLN A 176 -42.62 0.15 -7.63
C GLN A 176 -42.25 0.60 -6.21
N SER A 177 -42.66 -0.14 -5.17
CA SER A 177 -42.28 0.19 -3.79
C SER A 177 -40.79 -0.09 -3.54
N LEU A 178 -40.22 -1.15 -4.11
CA LEU A 178 -38.78 -1.43 -4.08
C LEU A 178 -37.97 -0.43 -4.90
N GLU A 179 -38.44 -0.06 -6.10
CA GLU A 179 -37.80 0.95 -6.95
C GLU A 179 -37.74 2.31 -6.25
N THR A 180 -38.86 2.80 -5.74
CA THR A 180 -38.89 4.08 -5.00
C THR A 180 -38.10 4.03 -3.70
N HIS A 181 -37.98 2.86 -3.04
CA HIS A 181 -37.09 2.68 -1.90
C HIS A 181 -35.61 2.77 -2.30
N CYS A 182 -35.19 2.06 -3.36
CA CYS A 182 -33.83 2.10 -3.87
C CYS A 182 -33.43 3.50 -4.36
N LEU A 183 -34.33 4.22 -5.04
CA LEU A 183 -34.10 5.61 -5.47
C LEU A 183 -33.92 6.57 -4.29
N ARG A 184 -34.68 6.39 -3.19
CA ARG A 184 -34.48 7.15 -1.93
C ARG A 184 -33.15 6.83 -1.27
N GLN A 185 -32.75 5.55 -1.21
CA GLN A 185 -31.44 5.17 -0.65
C GLN A 185 -30.28 5.73 -1.48
N LEU A 186 -30.34 5.62 -2.82
CA LEU A 186 -29.34 6.19 -3.73
C LEU A 186 -29.25 7.71 -3.59
N SER A 187 -30.38 8.42 -3.47
CA SER A 187 -30.36 9.89 -3.30
C SER A 187 -29.74 10.28 -1.96
N ALA A 188 -30.09 9.60 -0.85
CA ALA A 188 -29.51 9.81 0.47
C ALA A 188 -27.99 9.56 0.49
N CYS A 189 -27.53 8.40 0.00
CA CYS A 189 -26.11 8.10 -0.10
C CYS A 189 -25.35 9.11 -0.99
N SER A 190 -25.98 9.62 -2.06
CA SER A 190 -25.39 10.67 -2.90
C SER A 190 -25.27 12.02 -2.17
N ALA A 191 -26.23 12.35 -1.30
CA ALA A 191 -26.21 13.57 -0.49
C ALA A 191 -25.13 13.49 0.59
N GLU A 192 -25.03 12.36 1.29
CA GLU A 192 -23.93 12.10 2.23
C GLU A 192 -22.56 12.15 1.55
N ALA A 193 -22.39 11.52 0.39
CA ALA A 193 -21.14 11.56 -0.35
C ALA A 193 -20.73 12.99 -0.75
N LYS A 194 -21.70 13.83 -1.15
CA LYS A 194 -21.48 15.27 -1.42
C LYS A 194 -21.09 16.02 -0.15
N ALA A 195 -21.79 15.82 0.97
CA ALA A 195 -21.48 16.46 2.25
C ALA A 195 -20.08 16.08 2.76
N ARG A 196 -19.72 14.79 2.71
CA ARG A 196 -18.38 14.29 3.05
C ARG A 196 -17.31 14.88 2.11
N SER A 197 -17.59 14.99 0.81
CA SER A 197 -16.67 15.63 -0.15
C SER A 197 -16.44 17.12 0.15
N LEU A 198 -17.48 17.87 0.51
CA LEU A 198 -17.35 19.29 0.90
C LEU A 198 -16.57 19.46 2.22
N SER A 199 -16.83 18.60 3.21
CA SER A 199 -16.07 18.58 4.48
C SER A 199 -14.58 18.28 4.25
N LEU A 200 -14.26 17.29 3.42
CA LEU A 200 -12.87 16.97 3.05
C LEU A 200 -12.20 18.10 2.27
N LYS A 201 -12.91 18.78 1.36
CA LYS A 201 -12.39 19.96 0.66
C LYS A 201 -12.10 21.13 1.62
N LYS A 202 -12.96 21.37 2.62
CA LYS A 202 -12.73 22.38 3.66
C LYS A 202 -11.48 22.05 4.48
N ARG A 203 -11.36 20.81 4.96
CA ARG A 203 -10.16 20.33 5.68
C ARG A 203 -8.89 20.42 4.85
N LEU A 204 -8.95 20.13 3.55
CA LEU A 204 -7.81 20.26 2.64
C LEU A 204 -7.37 21.72 2.47
N ALA A 205 -8.31 22.67 2.37
CA ALA A 205 -7.98 24.10 2.34
C ALA A 205 -7.40 24.59 3.69
N GLU A 206 -7.94 24.10 4.81
CA GLU A 206 -7.44 24.39 6.17
C GLU A 206 -6.00 23.87 6.36
N THR A 207 -5.71 22.63 5.97
CA THR A 207 -4.34 22.09 6.07
C THR A 207 -3.36 22.74 5.11
N GLN A 208 -3.80 23.14 3.90
CA GLN A 208 -2.98 23.93 2.97
C GLN A 208 -2.64 25.32 3.53
N ALA A 209 -3.59 25.99 4.21
CA ALA A 209 -3.33 27.27 4.87
C ALA A 209 -2.35 27.12 6.04
N LEU A 210 -2.48 26.07 6.86
CA LEU A 210 -1.53 25.77 7.95
C LEU A 210 -0.12 25.45 7.42
N LEU A 211 -0.01 24.68 6.32
CA LEU A 211 1.28 24.39 5.69
C LEU A 211 1.92 25.65 5.09
N ALA A 212 1.14 26.54 4.47
CA ALA A 212 1.64 27.82 3.99
C ALA A 212 2.13 28.72 5.14
N ALA A 213 1.42 28.74 6.28
CA ALA A 213 1.84 29.46 7.47
C ALA A 213 3.15 28.92 8.07
N SER A 214 3.29 27.59 8.22
CA SER A 214 4.52 26.98 8.73
C SER A 214 5.71 27.15 7.77
N ALA A 215 5.48 27.16 6.45
CA ALA A 215 6.49 27.50 5.47
C ALA A 215 6.97 28.96 5.60
N ALA A 216 6.06 29.90 5.85
CA ALA A 216 6.41 31.31 6.10
C ALA A 216 7.16 31.49 7.43
N GLU A 217 6.81 30.75 8.48
CA GLU A 217 7.55 30.76 9.74
C GLU A 217 8.95 30.16 9.59
N ASN A 218 9.10 29.03 8.89
CA ASN A 218 10.40 28.45 8.57
C ASN A 218 11.27 29.40 7.73
N ALA A 219 10.69 30.17 6.80
CA ALA A 219 11.40 31.23 6.08
C ALA A 219 11.87 32.36 7.03
N ARG A 220 11.06 32.73 8.02
CA ARG A 220 11.42 33.72 9.06
C ARG A 220 12.54 33.22 9.97
N LEU A 221 12.45 31.98 10.44
CA LEU A 221 13.45 31.35 11.32
C LEU A 221 14.79 31.15 10.58
N THR A 222 14.77 30.70 9.33
CA THR A 222 16.01 30.56 8.54
C THR A 222 16.66 31.90 8.19
N ALA A 223 15.88 32.98 8.03
CA ALA A 223 16.40 34.34 7.91
C ALA A 223 17.07 34.83 9.20
N ALA A 224 16.42 34.61 10.36
CA ALA A 224 17.00 34.95 11.67
C ALA A 224 18.29 34.15 11.95
N LEU A 225 18.31 32.86 11.63
CA LEU A 225 19.46 31.97 11.81
C LEU A 225 20.67 32.40 10.95
N LYS A 226 20.43 32.91 9.73
CA LYS A 226 21.50 33.54 8.91
C LYS A 226 22.06 34.78 9.58
N LEU A 227 21.20 35.67 10.09
CA LEU A 227 21.62 36.90 10.75
C LEU A 227 22.39 36.65 12.06
N GLU A 228 22.05 35.61 12.83
CA GLU A 228 22.86 35.19 13.97
C GLU A 228 24.20 34.56 13.54
N LYS A 229 24.24 33.78 12.46
CA LYS A 229 25.52 33.28 11.90
C LYS A 229 26.44 34.42 11.44
N GLU A 230 25.90 35.46 10.83
CA GLU A 230 26.65 36.67 10.44
C GLU A 230 27.17 37.47 11.64
N LYS A 231 26.46 37.44 12.78
CA LYS A 231 26.98 37.97 14.05
C LYS A 231 28.10 37.11 14.61
N VAL A 232 27.94 35.78 14.62
CA VAL A 232 28.95 34.83 15.12
C VAL A 232 30.26 34.96 14.34
N THR A 233 30.23 34.92 13.00
CA THR A 233 31.46 35.07 12.20
C THR A 233 32.14 36.42 12.38
N LYS A 234 31.38 37.49 12.67
CA LYS A 234 31.89 38.82 13.02
C LYS A 234 32.46 38.92 14.45
N VAL A 235 32.11 37.99 15.34
CA VAL A 235 32.75 37.83 16.66
C VAL A 235 33.99 36.95 16.54
N GLU A 236 33.94 35.89 15.72
CA GLU A 236 35.08 35.03 15.39
C GLU A 236 36.22 35.81 14.72
N SER A 237 35.92 36.68 13.73
CA SER A 237 36.97 37.50 13.09
C SER A 237 37.68 38.38 14.13
N LYS A 238 36.93 39.11 14.95
CA LYS A 238 37.45 39.93 16.05
C LYS A 238 38.26 39.12 17.07
N LEU A 239 37.86 37.89 17.35
CA LEU A 239 38.61 36.99 18.23
C LEU A 239 39.96 36.62 17.59
N THR A 240 39.98 36.30 16.29
CA THR A 240 41.24 36.02 15.57
C THR A 240 42.14 37.26 15.45
N GLU A 241 41.57 38.45 15.22
CA GLU A 241 42.28 39.74 15.23
C GLU A 241 42.90 40.01 16.62
N ALA A 242 42.14 39.78 17.70
CA ALA A 242 42.64 39.92 19.07
C ALA A 242 43.73 38.89 19.41
N GLN A 243 43.59 37.63 18.97
CA GLN A 243 44.61 36.60 19.12
C GLN A 243 45.90 36.95 18.36
N GLN A 244 45.80 37.42 17.12
CA GLN A 244 46.95 37.88 16.33
C GLN A 244 47.65 39.08 16.99
N SER A 245 46.88 40.05 17.51
CA SER A 245 47.40 41.17 18.28
C SER A 245 48.14 40.70 19.55
N THR A 246 47.54 39.76 20.29
CA THR A 246 48.13 39.18 21.52
C THR A 246 49.42 38.41 21.22
N LEU A 247 49.46 37.61 20.15
CA LEU A 247 50.67 36.92 19.69
C LEU A 247 51.76 37.89 19.23
N THR A 248 51.37 38.99 18.57
CA THR A 248 52.30 40.04 18.15
C THR A 248 52.91 40.74 19.36
N LEU A 249 52.09 41.14 20.34
CA LEU A 249 52.55 41.69 21.61
C LEU A 249 53.45 40.72 22.38
N ALA A 250 53.08 39.44 22.50
CA ALA A 250 53.89 38.40 23.13
C ALA A 250 55.20 38.10 22.36
N SER A 251 55.27 38.37 21.06
CA SER A 251 56.54 38.33 20.30
C SER A 251 57.41 39.57 20.56
N SER A 252 56.78 40.74 20.74
CA SER A 252 57.46 42.00 21.06
C SER A 252 58.07 41.95 22.47
N VAL A 253 57.29 41.49 23.47
CA VAL A 253 57.76 41.28 24.84
C VAL A 253 58.91 40.28 24.88
N ARG A 254 58.82 39.14 24.18
CA ARG A 254 59.94 38.18 24.11
C ARG A 254 61.21 38.79 23.51
N ARG A 255 61.11 39.55 22.41
CA ARG A 255 62.24 40.30 21.83
C ARG A 255 62.80 41.36 22.78
N HIS A 256 61.95 42.00 23.58
CA HIS A 256 62.37 42.94 24.60
C HIS A 256 63.13 42.22 25.74
N ASP A 257 62.62 41.08 26.23
CA ASP A 257 63.30 40.26 27.23
C ASP A 257 64.60 39.65 26.70
N GLU A 258 64.65 39.25 25.43
CA GLU A 258 65.87 38.83 24.72
C GLU A 258 66.87 39.98 24.58
N SER A 259 66.40 41.21 24.31
CA SER A 259 67.24 42.41 24.28
C SER A 259 67.78 42.77 25.68
N LEU A 260 66.95 42.66 26.73
CA LEU A 260 67.36 42.83 28.12
C LEU A 260 68.38 41.76 28.55
N ARG A 261 68.14 40.48 28.20
CA ARG A 261 69.11 39.40 28.43
C ARG A 261 70.40 39.66 27.67
N ALA A 262 70.36 40.04 26.39
CA ALA A 262 71.56 40.39 25.62
C ALA A 262 72.28 41.63 26.19
N GLY A 263 71.57 42.59 26.80
CA GLY A 263 72.15 43.71 27.52
C GLY A 263 72.83 43.29 28.84
N GLN A 264 72.19 42.40 29.60
CA GLN A 264 72.75 41.79 30.81
C GLN A 264 73.93 40.87 30.48
N GLU A 265 73.86 40.11 29.39
CA GLU A 265 74.93 39.26 28.88
C GLU A 265 76.10 40.11 28.41
N ARG A 266 75.90 41.22 27.67
CA ARG A 266 76.98 42.18 27.38
C ARG A 266 77.58 42.77 28.64
N SER A 267 76.76 43.22 29.60
CA SER A 267 77.28 43.75 30.88
C SER A 267 78.06 42.70 31.68
N LEU A 268 77.64 41.43 31.64
CA LEU A 268 78.36 40.29 32.21
C LEU A 268 79.57 39.89 31.36
N GLU A 269 79.57 40.11 30.05
CA GLU A 269 80.70 39.87 29.15
C GLU A 269 81.74 40.98 29.24
N ASP A 270 81.36 42.22 29.51
CA ASP A 270 82.24 43.34 29.86
C ASP A 270 82.86 43.12 31.24
N ALA A 271 82.04 42.75 32.25
CA ALA A 271 82.53 42.34 33.57
C ALA A 271 83.44 41.10 33.48
N ARG A 272 83.10 40.13 32.62
CA ARG A 272 83.96 38.99 32.29
C ARG A 272 85.09 39.35 31.33
N ALA A 273 85.10 40.50 30.67
CA ALA A 273 86.22 40.94 29.83
C ALA A 273 87.26 41.65 30.68
N LEU A 274 86.82 42.34 31.75
CA LEU A 274 87.67 42.75 32.87
C LEU A 274 88.23 41.51 33.60
N GLN A 275 87.37 40.56 34.00
CA GLN A 275 87.82 39.31 34.63
C GLN A 275 88.68 38.44 33.68
N LYS A 276 88.44 38.47 32.36
CA LYS A 276 89.30 37.83 31.36
C LYS A 276 90.50 38.68 30.97
N PHE A 277 90.60 39.94 31.35
CA PHE A 277 91.89 40.63 31.35
C PHE A 277 92.75 40.01 32.45
N ASP A 278 92.18 39.81 33.65
CA ASP A 278 92.82 39.08 34.76
C ASP A 278 93.04 37.59 34.48
N GLU A 279 92.22 36.94 33.64
CA GLU A 279 92.28 35.49 33.37
C GLU A 279 92.89 35.11 32.00
N GLN A 280 93.00 36.00 31.01
CA GLN A 280 93.86 35.80 29.83
C GLN A 280 95.34 35.99 30.19
N VAL A 281 95.64 36.72 31.26
CA VAL A 281 96.94 36.65 31.97
C VAL A 281 97.19 35.23 32.54
N ARG A 282 96.16 34.39 32.73
CA ARG A 282 96.21 33.19 33.58
C ARG A 282 95.94 31.84 32.87
N ALA A 283 95.16 31.80 31.78
CA ALA A 283 94.68 30.53 31.22
C ALA A 283 94.46 30.52 29.69
N ALA A 284 95.54 30.44 28.92
CA ALA A 284 95.49 30.07 27.50
C ALA A 284 95.34 28.52 27.32
N HIS A 285 94.16 27.95 27.64
CA HIS A 285 93.93 26.49 27.56
C HIS A 285 92.51 26.09 27.08
N ASN A 286 92.38 24.93 26.40
CA ASN A 286 91.33 24.65 25.40
C ASN A 286 90.13 23.75 25.82
N ARG A 287 88.89 24.28 25.66
CA ARG A 287 87.73 23.87 24.80
C ARG A 287 87.24 22.40 24.50
N ASN A 288 85.90 22.27 24.24
CA ASN A 288 85.09 21.24 23.45
C ASN A 288 84.63 19.91 24.16
N SER A 289 83.63 19.04 23.77
CA SER A 289 82.42 18.90 22.84
C SER A 289 81.77 17.45 23.04
N ILE A 290 80.63 16.87 22.52
CA ILE A 290 79.34 17.16 21.78
C ILE A 290 78.48 15.83 21.59
N ASN A 291 77.17 15.85 21.13
CA ASN A 291 76.28 14.72 20.60
C ASN A 291 75.63 13.69 21.63
N ARG A 292 74.61 12.77 21.42
CA ARG A 292 73.51 12.39 20.42
C ARG A 292 72.47 11.34 21.01
N THR A 293 71.68 10.49 20.29
CA THR A 293 70.27 10.62 19.71
C THR A 293 69.54 9.24 19.41
N ASN A 294 68.19 9.21 19.19
CA ASN A 294 67.29 8.18 18.51
C ASN A 294 66.89 6.81 19.21
N SER A 295 65.90 5.95 18.81
CA SER A 295 64.47 6.06 18.28
C SER A 295 63.78 4.68 17.87
N GLY A 296 62.45 4.43 18.07
CA GLY A 296 61.60 3.34 17.45
C GLY A 296 60.71 2.49 18.44
N SER A 297 59.75 1.57 18.10
CA SER A 297 58.95 1.16 16.90
C SER A 297 57.77 0.15 17.25
N GLU A 298 56.94 -0.36 16.30
CA GLU A 298 55.69 -1.21 16.50
C GLU A 298 55.54 -2.49 15.60
N ILE A 299 54.51 -3.39 15.81
CA ILE A 299 54.12 -4.61 14.99
C ILE A 299 52.57 -4.92 14.99
N THR A 300 52.02 -5.73 14.04
CA THR A 300 50.56 -5.93 13.69
C THR A 300 50.00 -7.41 13.68
N ALA A 301 48.81 -7.71 13.06
CA ALA A 301 47.91 -8.89 13.31
C ALA A 301 47.52 -9.82 12.10
N LEU A 302 46.55 -10.78 12.26
CA LEU A 302 46.20 -11.88 11.30
C LEU A 302 44.67 -12.27 11.16
N SER A 303 44.34 -13.27 10.30
CA SER A 303 43.00 -13.50 9.66
C SER A 303 42.45 -14.97 9.60
N SER A 304 41.44 -15.27 8.75
CA SER A 304 40.34 -16.26 8.92
C SER A 304 40.20 -17.47 7.94
N THR A 305 39.38 -18.47 8.30
CA THR A 305 38.74 -19.46 7.36
C THR A 305 37.30 -19.83 7.78
N GLY A 306 36.45 -20.34 6.87
CA GLY A 306 35.01 -20.52 7.11
C GLY A 306 34.44 -21.95 7.03
N THR A 307 33.52 -22.28 7.94
CA THR A 307 32.60 -23.44 7.92
C THR A 307 31.22 -23.00 8.43
N SER A 308 30.18 -23.85 8.34
CA SER A 308 28.84 -23.50 8.82
C SER A 308 28.83 -23.27 10.34
N LEU A 309 28.42 -22.06 10.76
CA LEU A 309 28.54 -21.54 12.14
C LEU A 309 28.14 -22.55 13.22
N THR A 310 27.00 -23.23 13.04
CA THR A 310 26.48 -24.24 13.98
C THR A 310 27.40 -25.45 14.10
N THR A 311 27.83 -26.03 12.98
CA THR A 311 28.69 -27.24 12.95
C THR A 311 30.16 -26.95 13.25
N ALA A 312 30.57 -25.68 13.14
CA ALA A 312 31.82 -25.16 13.67
C ALA A 312 31.74 -25.09 15.21
N LEU A 313 30.76 -24.31 15.72
CA LEU A 313 30.51 -24.11 17.14
C LEU A 313 30.35 -25.45 17.88
N GLU A 314 29.53 -26.36 17.38
CA GLU A 314 29.25 -27.65 18.02
C GLU A 314 30.51 -28.50 18.21
N ARG A 315 31.33 -28.67 17.16
CA ARG A 315 32.60 -29.41 17.25
C ARG A 315 33.66 -28.69 18.09
N PHE A 316 33.59 -27.37 18.18
CA PHE A 316 34.55 -26.56 18.95
C PHE A 316 34.20 -26.53 20.44
N LEU A 317 32.91 -26.39 20.79
CA LEU A 317 32.40 -26.50 22.17
C LEU A 317 32.57 -27.93 22.73
N GLN A 318 32.44 -28.96 21.89
CA GLN A 318 32.78 -30.34 22.28
C GLN A 318 34.27 -30.50 22.62
N ARG A 319 35.15 -29.67 22.04
CA ARG A 319 36.61 -29.71 22.23
C ARG A 319 37.10 -28.86 23.41
N SER A 320 36.32 -27.88 23.86
CA SER A 320 36.64 -26.99 24.98
C SER A 320 35.95 -27.39 26.29
N ARG A 321 35.67 -28.69 26.50
CA ARG A 321 34.80 -29.12 27.61
C ARG A 321 35.47 -29.03 28.99
N ASP A 322 36.80 -29.14 29.02
CA ASP A 322 37.54 -29.46 30.25
C ASP A 322 38.16 -28.22 30.93
N ASN A 323 38.60 -27.22 30.16
CA ASN A 323 39.20 -25.99 30.71
C ASN A 323 38.22 -24.82 30.84
N ARG A 324 38.30 -24.05 31.94
CA ARG A 324 37.47 -22.84 32.14
C ARG A 324 37.99 -21.60 31.40
N ALA A 325 39.31 -21.38 31.36
CA ALA A 325 39.90 -20.22 30.68
C ALA A 325 39.64 -20.26 29.17
N ASP A 326 39.97 -21.38 28.54
CA ASP A 326 39.84 -21.63 27.09
C ASP A 326 38.40 -21.39 26.61
N ARG A 327 37.38 -21.76 27.42
CA ARG A 327 35.96 -21.47 27.12
C ARG A 327 35.64 -19.98 27.13
N VAL A 328 36.22 -19.21 28.03
CA VAL A 328 35.98 -17.76 28.13
C VAL A 328 36.63 -17.04 26.94
N GLU A 329 37.89 -17.39 26.63
CA GLU A 329 38.59 -16.85 25.46
C GLU A 329 37.88 -17.23 24.15
N LEU A 330 37.41 -18.49 24.03
CA LEU A 330 36.61 -18.98 22.91
C LEU A 330 35.31 -18.18 22.74
N VAL A 331 34.60 -17.83 23.83
CA VAL A 331 33.40 -16.99 23.77
C VAL A 331 33.72 -15.57 23.30
N TYR A 332 34.79 -14.94 23.81
CA TYR A 332 35.20 -13.60 23.33
C TYR A 332 35.63 -13.62 21.85
N ASN A 333 36.44 -14.60 21.44
CA ASN A 333 36.87 -14.77 20.04
C ASN A 333 35.67 -15.08 19.12
N PHE A 334 34.66 -15.81 19.60
CA PHE A 334 33.43 -16.09 18.86
C PHE A 334 32.54 -14.84 18.70
N LEU A 335 32.35 -14.05 19.77
CA LEU A 335 31.59 -12.79 19.71
C LEU A 335 32.28 -11.76 18.80
N ALA A 336 33.60 -11.56 18.94
CA ALA A 336 34.38 -10.70 18.05
C ALA A 336 34.36 -11.19 16.59
N GLY A 337 34.25 -12.51 16.37
CA GLY A 337 34.02 -13.10 15.05
C GLY A 337 32.63 -12.75 14.49
N LEU A 338 31.58 -12.88 15.31
CA LEU A 338 30.21 -12.52 14.94
C LEU A 338 30.06 -11.04 14.60
N GLU A 339 30.68 -10.15 15.38
CA GLU A 339 30.76 -8.71 15.11
C GLU A 339 31.41 -8.43 13.74
N ARG A 340 32.58 -9.03 13.47
CA ARG A 340 33.30 -8.88 12.18
C ARG A 340 32.50 -9.37 10.98
N TYR A 341 31.70 -10.42 11.12
CA TYR A 341 30.88 -10.98 10.03
C TYR A 341 29.41 -10.52 10.04
N ASN A 342 29.02 -9.64 10.96
CA ASN A 342 27.65 -9.10 11.09
C ASN A 342 27.15 -8.51 9.76
N ALA A 343 27.96 -7.66 9.12
CA ALA A 343 27.64 -7.03 7.84
C ALA A 343 27.58 -8.01 6.64
N GLN A 344 28.11 -9.23 6.77
CA GLN A 344 28.28 -10.19 5.66
C GLN A 344 27.38 -11.43 5.75
N SER A 345 26.68 -11.65 6.86
CA SER A 345 25.75 -12.76 6.97
C SER A 345 24.60 -12.50 7.94
N SER A 346 23.38 -12.67 7.42
CA SER A 346 22.13 -12.52 8.18
C SER A 346 22.08 -13.37 9.44
N ALA A 347 22.67 -14.57 9.42
CA ALA A 347 22.75 -15.46 10.57
C ALA A 347 23.68 -14.93 11.69
N CYS A 348 24.82 -14.33 11.34
CA CYS A 348 25.74 -13.73 12.32
C CYS A 348 25.11 -12.48 12.95
N ARG A 349 24.50 -11.63 12.11
CA ARG A 349 23.76 -10.45 12.56
C ARG A 349 22.59 -10.80 13.48
N LEU A 350 21.77 -11.79 13.10
CA LEU A 350 20.66 -12.23 13.93
C LEU A 350 21.15 -12.80 15.27
N PHE A 351 22.21 -13.61 15.28
CA PHE A 351 22.77 -14.13 16.54
C PHE A 351 23.22 -12.98 17.45
N HIS A 352 23.93 -12.00 16.91
CA HIS A 352 24.35 -10.81 17.66
C HIS A 352 23.14 -10.03 18.22
N LEU A 353 22.10 -9.80 17.42
CA LEU A 353 20.89 -9.06 17.85
C LEU A 353 20.05 -9.83 18.88
N VAL A 354 20.08 -11.17 18.88
CA VAL A 354 19.50 -12.01 19.93
C VAL A 354 20.35 -11.95 21.20
N TYR A 355 21.67 -11.96 21.07
CA TYR A 355 22.60 -11.84 22.20
C TYR A 355 22.52 -10.47 22.90
N THR A 356 22.37 -9.38 22.15
CA THR A 356 22.13 -8.03 22.70
C THR A 356 20.69 -7.78 23.14
N GLN A 357 19.83 -8.81 23.14
CA GLN A 357 18.40 -8.74 23.49
C GLN A 357 17.60 -7.72 22.66
N GLU A 358 18.07 -7.40 21.45
CA GLU A 358 17.43 -6.45 20.55
C GLU A 358 16.30 -7.06 19.71
N LEU A 359 16.42 -8.34 19.36
CA LEU A 359 15.41 -9.13 18.67
C LEU A 359 15.23 -10.50 19.35
N PRO A 360 13.99 -11.04 19.38
CA PRO A 360 13.74 -12.37 19.94
C PRO A 360 14.09 -13.49 18.95
N VAL A 361 14.25 -14.72 19.45
CA VAL A 361 14.68 -15.90 18.69
C VAL A 361 13.72 -16.20 17.52
N GLU A 362 12.44 -15.88 17.69
CA GLU A 362 11.35 -16.01 16.74
C GLU A 362 11.64 -15.28 15.41
N ALA A 363 12.48 -14.24 15.41
CA ALA A 363 12.92 -13.55 14.20
C ALA A 363 13.60 -14.48 13.18
N ARG A 364 14.24 -15.58 13.63
CA ARG A 364 14.75 -16.64 12.75
C ARG A 364 13.64 -17.34 11.97
N SER A 365 12.53 -17.62 12.65
CA SER A 365 11.35 -18.22 12.04
C SER A 365 10.65 -17.23 11.10
N ASP A 366 10.72 -15.93 11.41
CA ASP A 366 10.14 -14.86 10.59
C ASP A 366 10.90 -14.66 9.28
N GLN A 367 12.22 -14.53 9.31
CA GLN A 367 13.06 -14.52 8.10
C GLN A 367 12.79 -15.73 7.19
N THR A 368 12.55 -16.90 7.79
CA THR A 368 12.20 -18.11 7.04
C THR A 368 10.80 -18.01 6.43
N ARG A 369 9.83 -17.47 7.18
CA ARG A 369 8.44 -17.26 6.73
C ARG A 369 8.29 -16.19 5.65
N GLU A 370 9.04 -15.09 5.71
CA GLU A 370 8.98 -14.04 4.67
C GLU A 370 9.53 -14.51 3.32
N LEU A 371 10.57 -15.36 3.34
CA LEU A 371 11.07 -16.04 2.13
C LEU A 371 10.03 -17.05 1.58
N ALA A 372 9.37 -17.81 2.46
CA ALA A 372 8.28 -18.71 2.07
C ALA A 372 7.08 -17.95 1.46
N LYS A 373 6.65 -16.83 2.05
CA LYS A 373 5.61 -15.94 1.47
C LYS A 373 5.97 -15.47 0.06
N LEU A 374 7.23 -15.05 -0.15
CA LEU A 374 7.69 -14.61 -1.47
C LEU A 374 7.70 -15.76 -2.47
N TYR A 375 8.12 -16.95 -2.05
CA TYR A 375 8.07 -18.18 -2.86
C TYR A 375 6.62 -18.54 -3.24
N GLU A 376 5.69 -18.51 -2.28
CA GLU A 376 4.26 -18.77 -2.53
C GLU A 376 3.66 -17.75 -3.51
N ALA A 377 3.94 -16.45 -3.33
CA ALA A 377 3.45 -15.39 -4.21
C ALA A 377 4.02 -15.52 -5.65
N LEU A 378 5.30 -15.87 -5.79
CA LEU A 378 5.89 -16.15 -7.11
C LEU A 378 5.31 -17.42 -7.73
N ALA A 379 5.05 -18.46 -6.94
CA ALA A 379 4.43 -19.71 -7.41
C ALA A 379 2.95 -19.55 -7.79
N VAL A 380 2.26 -18.50 -7.34
CA VAL A 380 0.93 -18.10 -7.86
C VAL A 380 1.09 -17.43 -9.23
N VAL A 381 1.99 -16.45 -9.36
CA VAL A 381 2.25 -15.77 -10.65
C VAL A 381 2.75 -16.73 -11.74
N ASP A 382 3.56 -17.73 -11.36
CA ASP A 382 4.00 -18.83 -12.24
C ASP A 382 2.79 -19.64 -12.74
N ARG A 383 1.90 -20.06 -11.83
CA ARG A 383 0.65 -20.76 -12.14
C ARG A 383 -0.28 -19.93 -13.04
N ASP A 384 -0.53 -18.68 -12.72
CA ASP A 384 -1.46 -17.82 -13.47
C ASP A 384 -1.01 -17.61 -14.92
N ARG A 385 0.31 -17.49 -15.14
CA ARG A 385 0.93 -17.47 -16.49
C ARG A 385 0.79 -18.81 -17.20
N HIS A 386 1.03 -19.93 -16.51
CA HIS A 386 0.88 -21.26 -17.08
C HIS A 386 -0.57 -21.60 -17.46
N PHE A 387 -1.55 -21.18 -16.66
CA PHE A 387 -2.98 -21.34 -16.99
C PHE A 387 -3.40 -20.44 -18.14
N SER A 388 -2.97 -19.17 -18.16
CA SER A 388 -3.28 -18.23 -19.23
C SER A 388 -2.76 -18.73 -20.59
N ASN A 389 -1.54 -19.28 -20.62
CA ASN A 389 -0.93 -19.87 -21.81
C ASN A 389 -1.54 -21.25 -22.21
N SER A 390 -2.57 -21.73 -21.51
CA SER A 390 -3.22 -23.04 -21.78
C SER A 390 -4.61 -22.94 -22.41
N SER A 391 -5.20 -21.74 -22.47
CA SER A 391 -6.55 -21.52 -23.04
C SER A 391 -6.57 -20.94 -24.45
N GLU A 392 -5.43 -20.54 -25.01
CA GLU A 392 -5.32 -20.15 -26.42
C GLU A 392 -4.79 -21.33 -27.24
N LEU A 393 -5.51 -21.70 -28.30
CA LEU A 393 -5.03 -22.71 -29.25
C LEU A 393 -3.99 -22.12 -30.21
N ASP A 394 -2.99 -22.94 -30.50
CA ASP A 394 -2.12 -22.93 -31.69
C ASP A 394 -1.04 -21.85 -31.88
N ASN A 395 0.11 -22.33 -32.37
CA ASN A 395 1.03 -21.64 -33.29
C ASN A 395 1.90 -20.44 -32.81
N SER A 396 2.46 -20.47 -31.60
CA SER A 396 3.75 -19.79 -31.35
C SER A 396 4.70 -20.55 -30.39
N SER A 397 5.68 -21.26 -30.96
CA SER A 397 6.56 -22.21 -30.25
C SER A 397 7.83 -21.60 -29.64
N THR A 398 7.75 -20.42 -29.01
CA THR A 398 8.95 -19.66 -28.58
C THR A 398 8.95 -19.06 -27.16
N ASN A 399 7.83 -18.98 -26.44
CA ASN A 399 7.75 -18.22 -25.17
C ASN A 399 7.11 -18.94 -23.97
N SER A 400 6.97 -20.28 -24.01
CA SER A 400 6.66 -21.05 -22.81
C SER A 400 7.87 -21.07 -21.85
N LEU A 401 7.76 -20.34 -20.74
CA LEU A 401 8.67 -20.48 -19.60
C LEU A 401 8.59 -21.90 -19.05
N SER A 402 9.70 -22.43 -18.54
CA SER A 402 9.68 -23.68 -17.76
C SER A 402 9.12 -23.39 -16.36
N PRO A 403 8.26 -24.26 -15.78
CA PRO A 403 7.72 -24.07 -14.45
C PRO A 403 8.85 -23.91 -13.41
N GLY A 404 8.65 -23.02 -12.44
CA GLY A 404 9.69 -22.55 -11.53
C GLY A 404 10.48 -21.32 -12.02
N ARG A 405 10.11 -20.70 -13.16
CA ARG A 405 10.79 -19.51 -13.70
C ARG A 405 9.87 -18.34 -13.99
N VAL A 406 10.09 -17.24 -13.27
CA VAL A 406 9.34 -15.98 -13.42
C VAL A 406 10.21 -14.91 -14.07
N SER A 407 9.66 -14.07 -14.95
CA SER A 407 10.40 -12.95 -15.56
C SER A 407 10.74 -11.85 -14.53
N LEU A 408 11.92 -11.22 -14.63
CA LEU A 408 12.40 -10.19 -13.68
C LEU A 408 11.37 -9.09 -13.35
N ALA A 409 10.63 -8.59 -14.35
CA ALA A 409 9.61 -7.56 -14.17
C ALA A 409 8.44 -8.01 -13.26
N ASP A 410 8.13 -9.30 -13.23
CA ASP A 410 7.10 -9.88 -12.38
C ASP A 410 7.62 -10.12 -10.97
N VAL A 411 8.90 -10.48 -10.80
CA VAL A 411 9.54 -10.54 -9.48
C VAL A 411 9.51 -9.15 -8.81
N VAL A 412 9.84 -8.08 -9.56
CA VAL A 412 9.75 -6.70 -9.05
C VAL A 412 8.31 -6.29 -8.74
N ARG A 413 7.31 -6.73 -9.52
CA ARG A 413 5.90 -6.48 -9.22
C ARG A 413 5.45 -7.22 -7.96
N THR A 414 5.81 -8.49 -7.83
CA THR A 414 5.48 -9.33 -6.66
C THR A 414 6.11 -8.78 -5.39
N LEU A 415 7.39 -8.38 -5.41
CA LEU A 415 8.06 -7.75 -4.27
C LEU A 415 7.33 -6.50 -3.74
N ARG A 416 6.78 -5.68 -4.64
CA ARG A 416 5.98 -4.50 -4.29
C ARG A 416 4.59 -4.83 -3.73
N LEU A 417 4.06 -6.02 -4.02
CA LEU A 417 2.79 -6.52 -3.50
C LEU A 417 2.95 -7.28 -2.18
N THR A 418 4.03 -8.06 -2.01
CA THR A 418 4.31 -8.81 -0.77
C THR A 418 4.83 -7.91 0.35
N PHE A 419 5.57 -6.84 0.01
CA PHE A 419 6.24 -5.97 0.97
C PHE A 419 5.86 -4.49 0.77
N PRO A 420 4.58 -4.10 0.96
CA PRO A 420 4.12 -2.74 0.70
C PRO A 420 4.80 -1.70 1.60
N TRP A 421 5.31 -2.08 2.77
CA TRP A 421 6.00 -1.21 3.73
C TRP A 421 7.43 -0.81 3.34
N LYS A 422 8.07 -1.52 2.40
CA LYS A 422 9.47 -1.27 2.03
C LYS A 422 9.65 0.02 1.22
N SER A 423 10.74 0.74 1.48
CA SER A 423 11.10 1.92 0.69
C SER A 423 11.50 1.54 -0.74
N ASP A 424 11.37 2.49 -1.67
CA ASP A 424 11.89 2.31 -3.02
C ASP A 424 13.43 2.20 -3.05
N GLU A 425 14.17 2.55 -1.99
CA GLU A 425 15.62 2.29 -1.91
C GLU A 425 15.90 0.81 -1.58
N GLU A 426 15.23 0.24 -0.57
CA GLU A 426 15.33 -1.19 -0.24
C GLU A 426 14.96 -2.07 -1.44
N LEU A 427 13.88 -1.73 -2.14
CA LEU A 427 13.45 -2.43 -3.35
C LEU A 427 14.47 -2.29 -4.49
N ARG A 428 15.16 -1.15 -4.62
CA ARG A 428 16.26 -0.96 -5.58
C ARG A 428 17.53 -1.72 -5.18
N GLN A 429 17.82 -1.88 -3.89
CA GLN A 429 18.89 -2.74 -3.40
C GLN A 429 18.60 -4.23 -3.69
N LEU A 430 17.38 -4.70 -3.40
CA LEU A 430 16.94 -6.05 -3.75
C LEU A 430 17.03 -6.31 -5.26
N HIS A 431 16.60 -5.35 -6.08
CA HIS A 431 16.72 -5.44 -7.54
C HIS A 431 18.19 -5.49 -8.01
N ARG A 432 19.10 -4.72 -7.40
CA ARG A 432 20.56 -4.81 -7.67
C ARG A 432 21.13 -6.19 -7.30
N ALA A 433 20.81 -6.71 -6.10
CA ALA A 433 21.26 -8.03 -5.67
C ALA A 433 20.75 -9.15 -6.60
N LEU A 434 19.49 -9.04 -7.03
CA LEU A 434 18.89 -9.95 -8.00
C LEU A 434 19.61 -9.92 -9.36
N ILE A 435 19.97 -8.73 -9.89
CA ILE A 435 20.75 -8.61 -11.13
C ILE A 435 22.13 -9.28 -11.01
N VAL A 436 22.80 -9.15 -9.87
CA VAL A 436 24.12 -9.78 -9.62
C VAL A 436 24.00 -11.31 -9.59
N ASP A 437 22.98 -11.85 -8.93
CA ASP A 437 22.70 -13.28 -8.89
C ASP A 437 22.33 -13.84 -10.29
N LEU A 438 21.55 -13.09 -11.08
CA LEU A 438 21.09 -13.50 -12.42
C LEU A 438 22.19 -13.43 -13.50
N ARG A 439 23.26 -12.65 -13.29
CA ARG A 439 24.40 -12.50 -14.23
C ARG A 439 24.01 -12.16 -15.68
N GLY A 440 22.91 -11.43 -15.86
CA GLY A 440 22.37 -11.04 -17.18
C GLY A 440 21.26 -11.93 -17.74
N THR A 441 20.82 -12.97 -17.03
CA THR A 441 19.63 -13.74 -17.43
C THR A 441 18.34 -12.96 -17.16
N SER A 442 17.37 -13.04 -18.08
CA SER A 442 16.06 -12.35 -18.00
C SER A 442 14.98 -13.14 -17.25
N GLN A 443 15.23 -14.44 -17.01
CA GLN A 443 14.37 -15.38 -16.30
C GLN A 443 14.94 -15.65 -14.90
N VAL A 444 14.10 -15.61 -13.88
CA VAL A 444 14.47 -15.88 -12.49
C VAL A 444 13.98 -17.26 -12.09
N ASP A 445 14.91 -18.19 -11.84
CA ASP A 445 14.60 -19.44 -11.16
C ASP A 445 14.38 -19.16 -9.67
N TYR A 446 13.12 -18.93 -9.30
CA TYR A 446 12.76 -18.60 -7.92
C TYR A 446 12.87 -19.81 -7.00
N THR A 447 12.88 -21.02 -7.55
CA THR A 447 13.01 -22.26 -6.77
C THR A 447 14.44 -22.44 -6.26
N ALA A 448 15.44 -22.21 -7.11
CA ALA A 448 16.84 -22.20 -6.72
C ALA A 448 17.18 -20.98 -5.85
N LEU A 449 16.70 -19.78 -6.22
CA LEU A 449 17.02 -18.51 -5.55
C LEU A 449 16.52 -18.46 -4.10
N LEU A 450 15.33 -19.01 -3.83
CA LEU A 450 14.67 -18.96 -2.52
C LEU A 450 14.82 -20.26 -1.71
N SER A 451 15.53 -21.27 -2.22
CA SER A 451 15.66 -22.55 -1.52
C SER A 451 16.32 -22.38 -0.15
N HIS A 452 15.59 -22.71 0.92
CA HIS A 452 16.08 -22.64 2.30
C HIS A 452 17.18 -23.65 2.63
N ALA A 453 17.34 -24.68 1.80
CA ALA A 453 18.36 -25.70 1.99
C ALA A 453 19.75 -25.13 1.66
N HIS A 454 20.72 -25.40 2.52
CA HIS A 454 22.13 -25.45 2.11
C HIS A 454 22.30 -26.68 1.22
N VAL A 455 21.94 -26.55 -0.06
CA VAL A 455 21.97 -27.63 -1.05
C VAL A 455 23.42 -27.99 -1.38
N ASN A 456 24.00 -28.89 -0.60
CA ASN A 456 25.32 -29.47 -0.80
C ASN A 456 25.34 -30.49 -1.96
N THR A 457 24.70 -30.18 -3.10
CA THR A 457 24.58 -31.09 -4.27
C THR A 457 25.08 -30.48 -5.57
N ALA A 458 26.16 -29.68 -5.52
CA ALA A 458 26.84 -29.17 -6.72
C ALA A 458 28.36 -28.98 -6.53
N LYS A 459 29.11 -30.09 -6.46
CA LYS A 459 30.59 -30.19 -6.48
C LYS A 459 31.33 -29.57 -5.26
N PRO A 460 32.54 -30.09 -4.91
CA PRO A 460 33.38 -29.51 -3.87
C PRO A 460 34.11 -28.25 -4.40
N GLY A 461 33.39 -27.14 -4.56
CA GLY A 461 33.97 -25.95 -5.20
C GLY A 461 33.03 -24.74 -5.37
N GLY A 462 32.25 -24.40 -4.34
CA GLY A 462 31.49 -23.15 -4.32
C GLY A 462 30.12 -23.25 -3.63
N GLN A 463 30.00 -22.72 -2.42
CA GLN A 463 28.69 -22.41 -1.86
C GLN A 463 28.12 -21.19 -2.61
N ILE A 464 27.15 -21.41 -3.50
CA ILE A 464 26.39 -20.34 -4.14
C ILE A 464 25.45 -19.73 -3.10
N LYS A 465 25.96 -18.77 -2.31
CA LYS A 465 25.12 -17.85 -1.54
C LYS A 465 24.48 -16.86 -2.51
N TRP A 466 23.18 -17.03 -2.77
CA TRP A 466 22.37 -16.02 -3.44
C TRP A 466 22.38 -14.71 -2.65
N GLN A 467 22.92 -13.65 -3.25
CA GLN A 467 23.04 -12.34 -2.63
C GLN A 467 21.67 -11.73 -2.34
N PHE A 468 20.69 -11.97 -3.21
CA PHE A 468 19.29 -11.57 -3.04
C PHE A 468 18.69 -12.15 -1.76
N ALA A 469 18.87 -13.45 -1.51
CA ALA A 469 18.29 -14.12 -0.35
C ALA A 469 18.92 -13.67 0.98
N GLU A 470 20.24 -13.41 1.01
CA GLU A 470 20.88 -12.79 2.19
C GLU A 470 20.49 -11.31 2.33
N CYS A 471 20.37 -10.55 1.23
CA CYS A 471 19.94 -9.15 1.25
C CYS A 471 18.52 -9.00 1.82
N LEU A 472 17.56 -9.84 1.39
CA LEU A 472 16.20 -9.84 1.93
C LEU A 472 16.15 -10.20 3.42
N LYS A 473 16.95 -11.19 3.87
CA LYS A 473 17.08 -11.52 5.30
C LYS A 473 17.70 -10.38 6.11
N MET A 474 18.73 -9.72 5.58
CA MET A 474 19.40 -8.58 6.24
C MET A 474 18.43 -7.41 6.38
N GLN A 475 17.79 -6.99 5.27
CA GLN A 475 16.77 -5.96 5.29
C GLN A 475 15.60 -6.32 6.22
N ARG A 476 15.18 -7.59 6.32
CA ARG A 476 14.14 -7.97 7.29
C ARG A 476 14.56 -7.75 8.75
N LEU A 477 15.85 -7.82 9.08
CA LEU A 477 16.31 -7.43 10.42
C LEU A 477 16.23 -5.91 10.60
N ASP A 478 16.57 -5.13 9.57
CA ASP A 478 16.40 -3.67 9.59
C ASP A 478 14.92 -3.25 9.71
N ASP A 479 14.00 -3.85 8.93
CA ASP A 479 12.54 -3.66 9.04
C ASP A 479 12.07 -3.80 10.50
N LEU A 480 12.46 -4.90 11.15
CA LEU A 480 12.06 -5.24 12.51
C LEU A 480 12.67 -4.29 13.54
N LEU A 481 13.96 -3.95 13.41
CA LEU A 481 14.65 -3.03 14.31
C LEU A 481 14.09 -1.59 14.20
N THR A 482 13.83 -1.12 12.98
CA THR A 482 13.30 0.21 12.69
C THR A 482 11.84 0.31 13.13
N PHE A 483 10.99 -0.67 12.81
CA PHE A 483 9.60 -0.70 13.29
C PHE A 483 9.53 -0.75 14.83
N ARG A 484 10.38 -1.55 15.49
CA ARG A 484 10.52 -1.56 16.95
C ARG A 484 10.91 -0.18 17.51
N ARG A 485 11.91 0.49 16.92
CA ARG A 485 12.30 1.87 17.31
C ARG A 485 11.16 2.86 17.09
N HIS A 486 10.41 2.74 15.99
CA HIS A 486 9.25 3.58 15.70
C HIS A 486 8.17 3.43 16.78
N VAL A 487 7.78 2.21 17.13
CA VAL A 487 6.80 1.96 18.21
C VAL A 487 7.31 2.48 19.56
N GLN A 488 8.59 2.26 19.89
CA GLN A 488 9.19 2.83 21.11
C GLN A 488 9.17 4.37 21.11
N ARG A 489 9.40 5.01 19.94
CA ARG A 489 9.32 6.47 19.78
C ARG A 489 7.89 6.98 20.00
N GLN A 490 6.89 6.35 19.37
CA GLN A 490 5.47 6.71 19.52
C GLN A 490 5.00 6.64 20.99
N ILE A 491 5.35 5.56 21.70
CA ILE A 491 5.03 5.40 23.13
C ILE A 491 5.71 6.50 23.96
N ARG A 492 6.99 6.81 23.70
CA ARG A 492 7.70 7.88 24.42
C ARG A 492 7.12 9.26 24.14
N SER A 493 6.82 9.61 22.90
CA SER A 493 6.24 10.91 22.54
C SER A 493 4.83 11.13 23.11
N HIS A 494 4.09 10.07 23.42
CA HIS A 494 2.81 10.17 24.12
C HIS A 494 2.96 10.45 25.63
N VAL A 495 4.09 10.08 26.23
CA VAL A 495 4.35 10.19 27.68
C VAL A 495 5.22 11.41 28.02
N LEU A 496 6.16 11.78 27.15
CA LEU A 496 6.90 13.05 27.17
C LEU A 496 6.74 13.79 25.82
N PRO A 497 5.64 14.56 25.63
CA PRO A 497 5.43 15.37 24.44
C PRO A 497 6.40 16.57 24.41
N GLY A 498 7.58 16.38 23.82
CA GLY A 498 8.58 17.43 23.61
C GLY A 498 10.04 16.98 23.73
N ASP A 499 10.30 15.78 24.25
CA ASP A 499 11.67 15.24 24.37
C ASP A 499 11.99 14.25 23.25
N ASN A 500 12.98 14.59 22.43
CA ASN A 500 13.49 13.73 21.35
C ASN A 500 14.59 12.76 21.81
N SER A 501 14.92 12.74 23.11
CA SER A 501 16.02 11.94 23.66
C SER A 501 15.81 10.43 23.49
N THR A 502 16.89 9.73 23.13
CA THR A 502 16.90 8.27 22.95
C THR A 502 16.82 7.50 24.28
N THR A 503 17.00 8.19 25.41
CA THR A 503 16.97 7.69 26.79
C THR A 503 15.86 8.37 27.58
N LEU A 504 15.16 7.63 28.44
CA LEU A 504 14.30 8.24 29.46
C LEU A 504 15.18 8.87 30.56
N PRO A 505 14.76 9.98 31.21
CA PRO A 505 15.48 10.52 32.37
C PRO A 505 15.33 9.58 33.57
N ASP A 506 16.43 9.12 34.17
CA ASP A 506 16.41 8.18 35.30
C ASP A 506 15.59 8.71 36.49
N ASP A 507 15.65 10.02 36.75
CA ASP A 507 15.01 10.72 37.88
C ASP A 507 13.48 10.91 37.75
N THR A 508 12.85 10.53 36.64
CA THR A 508 11.39 10.65 36.50
C THR A 508 10.65 9.56 37.26
N GLU A 509 9.90 9.96 38.29
CA GLU A 509 8.95 9.09 39.02
C GLU A 509 8.01 8.36 38.04
N THR A 510 7.58 7.14 38.42
CA THR A 510 6.94 6.13 37.56
C THR A 510 6.04 6.70 36.47
N LEU A 511 6.56 6.75 35.24
CA LEU A 511 5.87 7.25 34.07
C LEU A 511 4.79 6.25 33.63
N MET A 512 3.53 6.53 33.96
CA MET A 512 2.40 5.63 33.68
C MET A 512 1.71 5.99 32.35
N ILE A 513 1.29 4.97 31.59
CA ILE A 513 0.48 5.10 30.36
C ILE A 513 -0.73 4.16 30.43
N SER A 514 -1.90 4.56 29.93
CA SER A 514 -3.09 3.70 29.95
C SER A 514 -3.04 2.62 28.85
N LEU A 515 -3.69 1.47 29.06
CA LEU A 515 -3.84 0.44 28.03
C LEU A 515 -4.47 0.99 26.73
N ARG A 516 -5.42 1.91 26.85
CA ARG A 516 -6.04 2.65 25.74
C ARG A 516 -5.04 3.49 24.95
N ASP A 517 -4.14 4.18 25.63
CA ASP A 517 -3.12 5.02 24.98
C ASP A 517 -2.05 4.16 24.32
N VAL A 518 -1.64 3.02 24.91
CA VAL A 518 -0.74 2.07 24.25
C VAL A 518 -1.39 1.48 22.99
N ARG A 519 -2.71 1.19 23.00
CA ARG A 519 -3.46 0.85 21.76
C ARG A 519 -3.40 1.98 20.74
N GLY A 520 -3.62 3.22 21.18
CA GLY A 520 -3.50 4.42 20.34
C GLY A 520 -2.13 4.56 19.69
N CYS A 521 -1.05 4.40 20.45
CA CYS A 521 0.33 4.40 19.94
C CYS A 521 0.58 3.28 18.93
N LEU A 522 0.08 2.05 19.16
CA LEU A 522 0.23 0.93 18.25
C LEU A 522 -0.54 1.13 16.92
N TYR A 523 -1.79 1.62 16.98
CA TYR A 523 -2.56 1.98 15.78
C TYR A 523 -1.97 3.19 15.03
N THR A 524 -1.31 4.11 15.73
CA THR A 524 -0.60 5.26 15.13
C THR A 524 0.70 4.82 14.46
N ALA A 525 1.39 3.84 15.03
CA ALA A 525 2.60 3.23 14.45
C ALA A 525 2.29 2.37 13.20
N ASP A 526 1.20 1.59 13.22
CA ASP A 526 0.74 0.84 12.05
C ASP A 526 -0.80 0.75 11.99
N SER A 527 -1.38 1.58 11.12
CA SER A 527 -2.83 1.64 10.88
C SER A 527 -3.43 0.39 10.21
N ALA A 528 -2.60 -0.56 9.74
CA ALA A 528 -3.07 -1.84 9.20
C ALA A 528 -3.00 -3.00 10.22
N MET A 529 -2.44 -2.77 11.42
CA MET A 529 -2.26 -3.83 12.41
C MET A 529 -3.61 -4.32 12.95
N SER A 530 -3.81 -5.63 13.00
CA SER A 530 -5.08 -6.20 13.48
C SER A 530 -5.25 -6.04 14.99
N GLU A 531 -6.49 -5.84 15.44
CA GLU A 531 -6.85 -5.77 16.86
C GLU A 531 -6.42 -7.03 17.64
N THR A 532 -6.45 -8.19 17.00
CA THR A 532 -6.00 -9.47 17.58
C THR A 532 -4.49 -9.52 17.82
N GLU A 533 -3.72 -8.76 17.04
CA GLU A 533 -2.26 -8.65 17.14
C GLU A 533 -1.87 -7.61 18.19
N ILE A 534 -2.56 -6.46 18.21
CA ILE A 534 -2.44 -5.45 19.26
C ILE A 534 -2.76 -6.05 20.63
N THR A 535 -3.87 -6.78 20.77
CA THR A 535 -4.24 -7.45 22.04
C THR A 535 -3.22 -8.53 22.45
N ARG A 536 -2.62 -9.23 21.48
CA ARG A 536 -1.54 -10.21 21.73
C ARG A 536 -0.27 -9.52 22.25
N ILE A 537 0.14 -8.43 21.63
CA ILE A 537 1.29 -7.60 22.07
C ILE A 537 1.02 -7.08 23.48
N LEU A 538 -0.14 -6.50 23.73
CA LEU A 538 -0.51 -5.96 25.05
C LEU A 538 -0.54 -7.03 26.14
N GLY A 539 -1.04 -8.24 25.86
CA GLY A 539 -1.00 -9.36 26.82
C GLY A 539 0.42 -9.80 27.14
N SER A 540 1.29 -9.90 26.13
CA SER A 540 2.71 -10.24 26.34
C SER A 540 3.49 -9.15 27.07
N VAL A 541 3.16 -7.87 26.88
CA VAL A 541 3.77 -6.74 27.58
C VAL A 541 3.28 -6.66 29.03
N SER A 542 1.97 -6.56 29.24
CA SER A 542 1.35 -6.34 30.56
C SER A 542 1.30 -7.59 31.45
N GLY A 543 1.28 -8.79 30.86
CA GLY A 543 1.02 -10.04 31.58
C GLY A 543 -0.46 -10.36 31.82
N LEU A 544 -1.39 -9.50 31.38
CA LEU A 544 -2.83 -9.72 31.51
C LEU A 544 -3.39 -10.75 30.51
N SER A 545 -4.51 -11.36 30.87
CA SER A 545 -5.27 -12.17 29.92
C SER A 545 -5.98 -11.31 28.87
N ALA A 546 -6.25 -11.90 27.70
CA ALA A 546 -7.00 -11.25 26.63
C ALA A 546 -8.42 -10.81 27.04
N ARG A 547 -8.98 -11.35 28.13
CA ARG A 547 -10.29 -10.96 28.65
C ARG A 547 -10.22 -9.67 29.48
N GLU A 548 -9.22 -9.56 30.37
CA GLU A 548 -9.01 -8.38 31.22
C GLU A 548 -8.63 -7.16 30.38
N LEU A 549 -7.80 -7.36 29.35
CA LEU A 549 -7.44 -6.32 28.38
C LEU A 549 -8.66 -5.70 27.69
N LEU A 550 -9.72 -6.48 27.41
CA LEU A 550 -10.94 -6.00 26.76
C LEU A 550 -11.96 -5.38 27.73
N THR A 551 -11.72 -5.46 29.04
CA THR A 551 -12.62 -4.89 30.06
C THR A 551 -12.04 -3.71 30.82
N HIS A 552 -10.73 -3.47 30.76
CA HIS A 552 -10.01 -2.51 31.62
C HIS A 552 -9.11 -1.56 30.81
N ASP A 553 -9.66 -0.91 29.79
CA ASP A 553 -8.93 0.00 28.88
C ASP A 553 -8.24 1.17 29.59
N ASP A 554 -8.80 1.66 30.70
CA ASP A 554 -8.23 2.76 31.49
C ASP A 554 -7.18 2.30 32.52
N MET A 555 -6.76 1.02 32.51
CA MET A 555 -5.74 0.53 33.44
C MET A 555 -4.36 1.08 33.08
N MET A 556 -3.69 1.67 34.08
CA MET A 556 -2.37 2.27 33.95
C MET A 556 -1.24 1.23 34.04
N LEU A 557 -0.25 1.33 33.16
CA LEU A 557 0.95 0.50 33.10
C LEU A 557 2.22 1.35 33.18
N ASP A 558 3.29 0.79 33.77
CA ASP A 558 4.60 1.42 33.84
C ASP A 558 5.30 1.40 32.46
N THR A 559 5.57 2.59 31.92
CA THR A 559 6.22 2.79 30.62
C THR A 559 7.64 2.20 30.59
N ARG A 560 8.37 2.16 31.71
CA ARG A 560 9.71 1.55 31.78
C ARG A 560 9.61 0.04 31.59
N GLN A 561 8.67 -0.63 32.27
CA GLN A 561 8.40 -2.07 32.09
C GLN A 561 7.92 -2.40 30.67
N ILE A 562 7.05 -1.56 30.08
CA ILE A 562 6.64 -1.71 28.68
C ILE A 562 7.85 -1.68 27.75
N LEU A 563 8.68 -0.65 27.84
CA LEU A 563 9.83 -0.46 26.95
C LEU A 563 10.96 -1.49 27.17
N GLN A 564 11.06 -2.09 28.36
CA GLN A 564 11.97 -3.22 28.64
C GLN A 564 11.47 -4.56 28.08
N ARG A 565 10.15 -4.81 28.10
CA ARG A 565 9.57 -6.06 27.55
C ARG A 565 9.38 -6.02 26.05
N LEU A 566 9.14 -4.85 25.46
CA LEU A 566 8.87 -4.71 24.04
C LEU A 566 9.97 -5.30 23.09
N PRO A 567 11.29 -5.21 23.39
CA PRO A 567 12.34 -5.89 22.63
C PRO A 567 12.30 -7.42 22.67
N THR A 568 11.69 -8.04 23.69
CA THR A 568 11.55 -9.51 23.76
C THR A 568 10.39 -10.03 22.90
N LEU A 569 9.65 -9.14 22.24
CA LEU A 569 8.49 -9.45 21.41
C LEU A 569 8.75 -9.16 19.93
N LEU A 570 8.30 -10.06 19.07
CA LEU A 570 8.48 -9.93 17.63
C LEU A 570 7.40 -9.00 17.03
N LEU A 571 7.60 -7.69 17.18
CA LEU A 571 6.81 -6.67 16.49
C LEU A 571 7.07 -6.73 14.98
N LYS A 572 6.01 -6.66 14.17
CA LYS A 572 6.09 -6.74 12.70
C LYS A 572 5.33 -5.58 12.07
N PRO A 573 5.89 -4.90 11.06
CA PRO A 573 5.09 -4.03 10.21
C PRO A 573 4.15 -4.88 9.37
N THR A 574 2.91 -4.42 9.24
CA THR A 574 1.85 -4.99 8.39
C THR A 574 1.46 -3.99 7.30
N GLY A 575 1.38 -2.70 7.63
CA GLY A 575 1.15 -1.58 6.73
C GLY A 575 2.40 -0.71 6.51
N ARG A 576 2.24 0.33 5.68
CA ARG A 576 3.24 1.40 5.53
C ARG A 576 3.26 2.26 6.81
N PHE A 577 4.22 2.01 7.67
CA PHE A 577 4.64 3.00 8.66
C PHE A 577 5.53 4.05 7.96
N ILE A 578 5.32 5.33 8.26
CA ILE A 578 6.22 6.40 7.81
C ILE A 578 7.17 6.66 8.96
N ASP A 579 8.42 6.20 8.87
CA ASP A 579 9.41 6.63 9.86
C ASP A 579 9.77 8.09 9.60
N LEU A 580 9.26 8.97 10.46
CA LEU A 580 9.56 10.39 10.46
C LEU A 580 10.95 10.60 11.07
N GLU A 581 11.98 10.29 10.28
CA GLU A 581 13.31 10.83 10.50
C GLU A 581 13.29 12.35 10.28
N VAL A 582 13.68 13.09 11.32
CA VAL A 582 13.78 14.56 11.39
C VAL A 582 15.18 14.91 11.91
#